data_AF-A0A951XNS4-F1
#
_entry.id   AF-A0A951XNS4-F1
#
_cell.length_a   1.000
_cell.length_b   1.000
_cell.length_c   1.000
_cell.angle_alpha   90.00
_cell.angle_beta   90.00
_cell.angle_gamma   90.00
#
_symmetry.space_group_name_H-M   'P 1'
#
loop_
_entity.id
_entity.type
_entity.pdbx_description
1 polymer ?
#
loop_
_entity_poly.entity_id
_entity_poly.type
_entity_poly.pdbx_seq_one_letter_code
_entity_poly.pdbx_strand_id
1 'polypeptide(L)'
;MITQRNRLAALLLSSLLSLPAWGADECARIEPGPAQYSLIHPFHLPHVLRFITENEDAFRIDAGQQQAIGRLVAEVSGPTQARQAEAGRLEREIAVAAFAGQDSRAQAEGFDRLQRVKREIAEMHVDFVGRLRGILTPEQFALLRKLADR
;
A
#
# COMPACT_ATOMS: atom_id res chain seq x y z
N MET A 1 4.06 60.47 42.20
CA MET A 1 3.61 59.70 43.39
C MET A 1 2.23 59.10 43.08
N ILE A 2 1.96 57.86 43.51
CA ILE A 2 0.67 57.26 44.00
C ILE A 2 -0.64 57.87 43.39
N THR A 3 -1.58 57.13 42.75
CA THR A 3 -2.35 56.02 43.37
C THR A 3 -3.02 55.02 42.40
N GLN A 4 -2.82 53.74 42.72
CA GLN A 4 -3.61 52.50 42.51
C GLN A 4 -5.14 52.55 42.17
N ARG A 5 -5.57 51.69 41.23
CA ARG A 5 -6.89 50.99 41.00
C ARG A 5 -6.83 50.41 39.56
N ASN A 6 -7.46 49.31 39.10
CA ASN A 6 -8.34 48.20 39.55
C ASN A 6 -8.25 47.13 38.40
N ARG A 7 -8.65 45.85 38.43
CA ARG A 7 -9.10 44.80 39.37
C ARG A 7 -9.07 43.44 38.60
N LEU A 8 -9.49 42.32 39.23
CA LEU A 8 -9.69 40.96 38.62
C LEU A 8 -8.38 40.23 38.25
N ALA A 9 -7.90 39.16 38.89
CA ALA A 9 -8.43 38.13 39.80
C ALA A 9 -9.09 36.88 39.14
N ALA A 10 -8.28 35.83 38.98
CA ALA A 10 -8.63 34.40 38.82
C ALA A 10 -7.30 33.60 38.95
N LEU A 11 -6.75 33.31 40.13
CA LEU A 11 -7.13 32.30 41.13
C LEU A 11 -7.21 30.84 40.60
N LEU A 12 -6.28 30.02 41.10
CA LEU A 12 -6.34 28.58 41.36
C LEU A 12 -6.41 27.59 40.17
N LEU A 13 -5.52 26.59 40.25
CA LEU A 13 -5.63 25.14 39.92
C LEU A 13 -4.25 24.64 39.41
N SER A 14 -3.74 23.46 39.76
CA SER A 14 -4.00 22.60 40.93
C SER A 14 -2.80 21.67 41.13
N SER A 15 -2.49 21.33 42.39
CA SER A 15 -1.67 20.14 42.70
C SER A 15 -2.58 18.90 42.77
N LEU A 16 -1.99 17.70 42.62
CA LEU A 16 -2.60 16.37 42.81
C LEU A 16 -3.59 16.00 41.67
N LEU A 17 -3.47 14.84 41.01
CA LEU A 17 -3.77 13.51 41.58
C LEU A 17 -3.12 12.38 40.77
N SER A 18 -2.69 11.32 41.48
CA SER A 18 -2.48 9.96 40.94
C SER A 18 -3.86 9.28 40.76
N LEU A 19 -4.10 8.34 39.84
CA LEU A 19 -3.58 6.97 39.74
C LEU A 19 -4.00 6.33 38.38
N PRO A 20 -3.53 5.12 37.99
CA PRO A 20 -3.79 4.53 36.67
C PRO A 20 -5.01 3.60 36.62
N ALA A 21 -5.56 3.38 35.41
CA ALA A 21 -6.27 2.16 35.01
C ALA A 21 -6.54 2.12 33.49
N TRP A 22 -5.61 1.60 32.68
CA TRP A 22 -5.92 1.13 31.30
C TRP A 22 -5.93 -0.39 31.30
N GLY A 23 -7.01 -0.94 31.86
CA GLY A 23 -7.40 -2.34 31.77
C GLY A 23 -8.73 -2.45 31.02
N ALA A 24 -8.68 -2.40 29.70
CA ALA A 24 -9.80 -2.72 28.82
C ALA A 24 -9.25 -3.35 27.54
N ASP A 25 -9.48 -4.65 27.38
CA ASP A 25 -9.23 -5.36 26.12
C ASP A 25 -10.39 -5.06 25.17
N GLU A 26 -10.27 -3.96 24.41
CA GLU A 26 -11.00 -3.82 23.17
C GLU A 26 -10.07 -4.19 22.02
N CYS A 27 -10.41 -5.31 21.34
CA CYS A 27 -9.86 -5.68 20.06
C CYS A 27 -10.07 -4.53 19.06
N ALA A 28 -9.07 -3.64 18.98
CA ALA A 28 -8.99 -2.57 18.00
C ALA A 28 -8.87 -3.19 16.60
N ARG A 29 -10.03 -3.54 16.05
CA ARG A 29 -10.20 -3.99 14.67
C ARG A 29 -9.48 -2.97 13.79
N ILE A 30 -8.45 -3.42 13.08
CA ILE A 30 -7.69 -2.58 12.16
C ILE A 30 -8.55 -2.41 10.89
N GLU A 31 -9.62 -1.64 11.02
CA GLU A 31 -10.29 -0.97 9.91
C GLU A 31 -9.19 -0.21 9.15
N PRO A 32 -8.92 -0.52 7.87
CA PRO A 32 -7.84 0.13 7.15
C PRO A 32 -8.18 1.61 7.00
N GLY A 33 -7.45 2.45 7.75
CA GLY A 33 -7.58 3.91 7.67
C GLY A 33 -7.47 4.37 6.22
N PRO A 34 -8.25 5.40 5.81
CA PRO A 34 -8.55 5.71 4.42
C PRO A 34 -7.30 5.64 3.56
N ALA A 35 -7.25 4.62 2.69
CA ALA A 35 -6.02 4.15 2.08
C ALA A 35 -5.25 5.30 1.44
N GLN A 36 -3.92 5.28 1.58
CA GLN A 36 -3.03 6.23 0.92
C GLN A 36 -3.43 6.29 -0.55
N TYR A 37 -3.97 7.43 -1.01
CA TYR A 37 -4.74 7.58 -2.26
C TYR A 37 -3.87 7.53 -3.53
N SER A 38 -3.09 6.46 -3.67
CA SER A 38 -2.38 6.07 -4.86
C SER A 38 -3.27 5.11 -5.64
N LEU A 39 -3.92 5.63 -6.70
CA LEU A 39 -4.93 4.90 -7.50
C LEU A 39 -4.45 3.51 -7.96
N ILE A 40 -3.15 3.34 -8.17
CA ILE A 40 -2.49 2.03 -8.21
C ILE A 40 -1.23 2.12 -7.33
N HIS A 41 -1.38 1.73 -6.07
CA HIS A 41 -0.29 1.24 -5.25
C HIS A 41 -0.11 -0.26 -5.58
N PRO A 42 1.12 -0.81 -5.68
CA PRO A 42 1.31 -2.23 -6.01
C PRO A 42 0.75 -3.18 -4.93
N PHE A 43 0.36 -2.66 -3.77
CA PHE A 43 -0.31 -3.36 -2.67
C PHE A 43 -1.85 -3.45 -2.82
N HIS A 44 -2.45 -2.83 -3.85
CA HIS A 44 -3.89 -2.94 -4.13
C HIS A 44 -4.27 -4.16 -4.97
N LEU A 45 -3.29 -4.90 -5.50
CA LEU A 45 -3.49 -6.21 -6.12
C LEU A 45 -2.92 -7.29 -5.21
N PRO A 46 -3.56 -8.47 -5.08
CA PRO A 46 -3.14 -9.48 -4.12
C PRO A 46 -1.75 -10.01 -4.48
N HIS A 47 -0.81 -10.05 -3.52
CA HIS A 47 0.55 -10.51 -3.78
C HIS A 47 0.61 -12.04 -3.90
N VAL A 48 0.08 -12.62 -4.98
CA VAL A 48 -0.25 -14.05 -5.13
C VAL A 48 0.90 -15.01 -4.81
N LEU A 49 2.15 -14.66 -5.09
CA LEU A 49 3.32 -15.47 -4.73
C LEU A 49 3.49 -15.59 -3.21
N ARG A 50 3.17 -14.53 -2.47
CA ARG A 50 3.24 -14.52 -1.01
C ARG A 50 2.22 -15.48 -0.40
N PHE A 51 1.00 -15.54 -0.96
CA PHE A 51 0.02 -16.54 -0.54
C PHE A 51 0.49 -17.97 -0.78
N ILE A 52 1.21 -18.23 -1.87
CA ILE A 52 1.82 -19.55 -2.12
C ILE A 52 2.89 -19.85 -1.06
N THR A 53 3.83 -18.93 -0.81
CA THR A 53 4.92 -19.13 0.18
C THR A 53 4.46 -19.14 1.64
N GLU A 54 3.35 -18.48 1.98
CA GLU A 54 2.77 -18.50 3.33
C GLU A 54 1.85 -19.71 3.56
N ASN A 55 1.58 -20.52 2.53
CA ASN A 55 0.67 -21.67 2.58
C ASN A 55 1.23 -22.90 1.82
N GLU A 56 2.56 -23.08 1.78
CA GLU A 56 3.22 -24.09 0.93
C GLU A 56 2.67 -25.52 1.11
N ASP A 57 2.44 -25.94 2.36
CA ASP A 57 1.83 -27.24 2.70
C ASP A 57 0.42 -27.44 2.12
N ALA A 58 -0.33 -26.35 1.92
CA ALA A 58 -1.69 -26.39 1.36
C ALA A 58 -1.70 -26.30 -0.16
N PHE A 59 -0.72 -25.60 -0.76
CA PHE A 59 -0.55 -25.53 -2.21
C PHE A 59 0.11 -26.78 -2.80
N ARG A 60 1.08 -27.37 -2.09
CA ARG A 60 1.81 -28.58 -2.51
C ARG A 60 2.41 -28.47 -3.92
N ILE A 61 3.04 -27.33 -4.20
CA ILE A 61 3.68 -27.02 -5.49
C ILE A 61 4.73 -28.09 -5.82
N ASP A 62 4.59 -28.74 -6.99
CA ASP A 62 5.58 -29.73 -7.44
C ASP A 62 6.83 -29.09 -8.10
N ALA A 63 7.88 -29.87 -8.34
CA ALA A 63 9.13 -29.36 -8.89
C ALA A 63 9.01 -28.78 -10.32
N GLY A 64 8.08 -29.28 -11.14
CA GLY A 64 7.77 -28.75 -12.46
C GLY A 64 7.01 -27.43 -12.38
N GLN A 65 6.02 -27.35 -11.49
CA GLN A 65 5.32 -26.11 -11.16
C GLN A 65 6.29 -25.05 -10.61
N GLN A 66 7.17 -25.42 -9.68
CA GLN A 66 8.18 -24.51 -9.12
C GLN A 66 9.14 -23.98 -10.20
N GLN A 67 9.57 -24.84 -11.14
CA GLN A 67 10.38 -24.39 -12.29
C GLN A 67 9.59 -23.49 -13.25
N ALA A 68 8.29 -23.73 -13.45
CA ALA A 68 7.43 -22.88 -14.27
C ALA A 68 7.18 -21.51 -13.62
N ILE A 69 6.88 -21.47 -12.32
CA ILE A 69 6.74 -20.22 -11.54
C ILE A 69 8.05 -19.45 -11.53
N GLY A 70 9.19 -20.10 -11.28
CA GLY A 70 10.50 -19.46 -11.30
C GLY A 70 10.85 -18.80 -12.63
N ARG A 71 10.54 -19.45 -13.77
CA ARG A 71 10.68 -18.85 -15.11
C ARG A 71 9.74 -17.66 -15.31
N LEU A 72 8.47 -17.80 -14.95
CA LEU A 72 7.47 -16.73 -15.05
C LEU A 72 7.90 -15.49 -14.26
N VAL A 73 8.40 -15.66 -13.03
CA VAL A 73 8.92 -14.59 -12.18
C VAL A 73 10.15 -13.93 -12.79
N ALA A 74 11.12 -14.70 -13.28
CA ALA A 74 12.33 -14.17 -13.90
C ALA A 74 12.00 -13.31 -15.14
N GLU A 75 11.02 -13.73 -15.93
CA GLU A 75 10.56 -13.01 -17.13
C GLU A 75 9.91 -11.65 -16.79
N VAL A 76 9.00 -11.59 -15.81
CA VAL A 76 8.26 -10.36 -15.49
C VAL A 76 9.01 -9.39 -14.57
N SER A 77 10.01 -9.87 -13.80
CA SER A 77 10.62 -9.06 -12.73
C SER A 77 11.28 -7.78 -13.23
N GLY A 78 12.13 -7.88 -14.26
CA GLY A 78 12.84 -6.73 -14.84
C GLY A 78 11.88 -5.65 -15.38
N PRO A 79 10.94 -5.99 -16.28
CA PRO A 79 9.92 -5.06 -16.78
C PRO A 79 9.09 -4.41 -15.67
N THR A 80 8.65 -5.21 -14.68
CA THR A 80 7.82 -4.71 -13.56
C THR A 80 8.60 -3.72 -12.69
N GLN A 81 9.84 -4.05 -12.33
CA GLN A 81 10.71 -3.17 -11.54
C GLN A 81 11.02 -1.86 -12.28
N ALA A 82 11.27 -1.92 -13.59
CA ALA A 82 11.50 -0.73 -14.40
C ALA A 82 10.29 0.23 -14.40
N ARG A 83 9.06 -0.29 -14.53
CA ARG A 83 7.85 0.54 -14.44
C ARG A 83 7.57 1.06 -13.04
N GLN A 84 7.82 0.27 -11.99
CA GLN A 84 7.70 0.73 -10.60
C GLN A 84 8.69 1.86 -10.28
N ALA A 85 9.94 1.76 -10.75
CA ALA A 85 10.94 2.81 -10.63
C ALA A 85 10.55 4.08 -11.42
N GLU A 86 9.95 3.92 -12.61
CA GLU A 86 9.43 5.02 -13.42
C GLU A 86 8.27 5.75 -12.73
N ALA A 87 7.28 5.01 -12.19
CA ALA A 87 6.16 5.58 -11.43
C ALA A 87 6.65 6.39 -10.22
N GLY A 88 7.52 5.79 -9.39
CA GLY A 88 8.07 6.47 -8.22
C GLY A 88 8.96 7.67 -8.56
N ARG A 89 9.59 7.70 -9.74
CA ARG A 89 10.29 8.90 -10.24
C ARG A 89 9.30 10.03 -10.55
N LEU A 90 8.25 9.73 -11.33
CA LEU A 90 7.21 10.70 -11.70
C LEU A 90 6.49 11.28 -10.48
N GLU A 91 6.19 10.45 -9.48
CA GLU A 91 5.59 10.91 -8.21
C GLU A 91 6.49 11.92 -7.47
N ARG A 92 7.80 11.69 -7.43
CA ARG A 92 8.76 12.63 -6.83
C ARG A 92 8.90 13.92 -7.65
N GLU A 93 8.91 13.83 -8.96
CA GLU A 93 8.99 15.00 -9.86
C GLU A 93 7.76 15.90 -9.72
N ILE A 94 6.55 15.31 -9.71
CA ILE A 94 5.28 16.03 -9.48
C ILE A 94 5.25 16.65 -8.07
N ALA A 95 5.72 15.94 -7.04
CA ALA A 95 5.77 16.47 -5.68
C ALA A 95 6.72 17.68 -5.56
N VAL A 96 7.93 17.59 -6.15
CA VAL A 96 8.89 18.71 -6.20
C VAL A 96 8.32 19.90 -6.97
N ALA A 97 7.65 19.66 -8.10
CA ALA A 97 6.99 20.70 -8.89
C ALA A 97 5.87 21.42 -8.11
N ALA A 98 5.07 20.69 -7.34
CA ALA A 98 4.03 21.26 -6.49
C ALA A 98 4.62 22.15 -5.37
N PHE A 99 5.70 21.71 -4.72
CA PHE A 99 6.43 22.55 -3.75
C PHE A 99 7.14 23.76 -4.38
N ALA A 100 7.49 23.69 -5.67
CA ALA A 100 7.96 24.83 -6.47
C ALA A 100 6.82 25.76 -6.97
N GLY A 101 5.56 25.49 -6.60
CA GLY A 101 4.41 26.33 -6.93
C GLY A 101 3.84 26.12 -8.34
N GLN A 102 4.19 25.04 -9.03
CA GLN A 102 3.59 24.71 -10.33
C GLN A 102 2.16 24.17 -10.14
N ASP A 103 1.21 24.65 -10.95
CA ASP A 103 -0.20 24.23 -10.87
C ASP A 103 -0.45 22.87 -11.56
N SER A 104 -1.66 22.33 -11.38
CA SER A 104 -2.05 21.04 -11.97
C SER A 104 -2.10 21.04 -13.50
N ARG A 105 -2.21 22.21 -14.16
CA ARG A 105 -2.15 22.32 -15.62
C ARG A 105 -0.71 22.23 -16.11
N ALA A 106 0.22 22.90 -15.43
CA ALA A 106 1.65 22.80 -15.71
C ALA A 106 2.22 21.39 -15.50
N GLN A 107 1.52 20.52 -14.76
CA GLN A 107 1.89 19.12 -14.50
C GLN A 107 1.05 18.08 -15.26
N ALA A 108 0.17 18.49 -16.18
CA ALA A 108 -0.78 17.60 -16.85
C ALA A 108 -0.12 16.39 -17.53
N GLU A 109 0.94 16.59 -18.31
CA GLU A 109 1.66 15.50 -18.98
C GLU A 109 2.32 14.51 -17.99
N GLY A 110 2.74 15.01 -16.82
CA GLY A 110 3.29 14.23 -15.72
C GLY A 110 2.23 13.30 -15.11
N PHE A 111 1.03 13.83 -14.85
CA PHE A 111 -0.11 13.03 -14.42
C PHE A 111 -0.54 12.00 -15.46
N ASP A 112 -0.65 12.39 -16.73
CA ASP A 112 -1.00 11.48 -17.84
C ASP A 112 0.03 10.36 -18.02
N ARG A 113 1.32 10.65 -17.82
CA ARG A 113 2.38 9.62 -17.85
C ARG A 113 2.31 8.72 -16.62
N LEU A 114 2.13 9.28 -15.42
CA LEU A 114 2.01 8.51 -14.18
C LEU A 114 0.80 7.56 -14.23
N GLN A 115 -0.36 8.02 -14.72
CA GLN A 115 -1.55 7.19 -14.89
C GLN A 115 -1.32 6.02 -15.86
N ARG A 116 -0.65 6.27 -17.00
CA ARG A 116 -0.31 5.22 -17.97
C ARG A 116 0.64 4.17 -17.37
N VAL A 117 1.75 4.60 -16.77
CA VAL A 117 2.73 3.71 -16.14
C VAL A 117 2.11 2.90 -15.01
N LYS A 118 1.25 3.51 -14.18
CA LYS A 118 0.51 2.81 -13.13
C LYS A 118 -0.43 1.74 -13.69
N ARG A 119 -1.16 2.04 -14.77
CA ARG A 119 -2.02 1.05 -15.44
C ARG A 119 -1.20 -0.11 -15.99
N GLU A 120 -0.06 0.16 -16.63
CA GLU A 120 0.83 -0.88 -17.17
C GLU A 120 1.33 -1.85 -16.07
N ILE A 121 1.60 -1.37 -14.85
CA ILE A 121 1.98 -2.24 -13.71
C ILE A 121 0.81 -3.16 -13.29
N ALA A 122 -0.42 -2.66 -13.32
CA ALA A 122 -1.60 -3.47 -13.02
C ALA A 122 -1.90 -4.48 -14.13
N GLU A 123 -1.75 -4.09 -15.40
CA GLU A 123 -1.87 -4.96 -16.58
C GLU A 123 -0.85 -6.12 -16.48
N MET A 124 0.43 -5.83 -16.20
CA MET A 124 1.48 -6.85 -15.97
C MET A 124 1.13 -7.82 -14.84
N HIS A 125 0.51 -7.34 -13.75
CA HIS A 125 0.10 -8.20 -12.64
C HIS A 125 -1.10 -9.09 -13.01
N VAL A 126 -2.11 -8.56 -13.72
CA VAL A 126 -3.26 -9.34 -14.20
C VAL A 126 -2.79 -10.44 -15.16
N ASP A 127 -1.88 -10.13 -16.08
CA ASP A 127 -1.26 -11.11 -16.97
C ASP A 127 -0.45 -12.17 -16.21
N PHE A 128 0.30 -11.76 -15.18
CA PHE A 128 1.02 -12.69 -14.30
C PHE A 128 0.06 -13.68 -13.61
N VAL A 129 -1.05 -13.21 -13.04
CA VAL A 129 -2.08 -14.07 -12.42
C VAL A 129 -2.75 -14.97 -13.46
N GLY A 130 -3.02 -14.46 -14.67
CA GLY A 130 -3.55 -15.23 -15.79
C GLY A 130 -2.61 -16.36 -16.23
N ARG A 131 -1.30 -16.11 -16.25
CA ARG A 131 -0.27 -17.12 -16.57
C ARG A 131 -0.05 -18.10 -15.44
N LEU A 132 -0.09 -17.66 -14.18
CA LEU A 132 -0.02 -18.51 -12.99
C LEU A 132 -1.19 -19.51 -12.93
N ARG A 133 -2.39 -19.11 -13.38
CA ARG A 133 -3.55 -20.01 -13.55
C ARG A 133 -3.30 -21.15 -14.55
N GLY A 134 -2.38 -20.99 -15.50
CA GLY A 134 -1.96 -22.04 -16.43
C GLY A 134 -0.89 -22.99 -15.86
N ILE A 135 -0.35 -22.71 -14.68
CA ILE A 135 0.66 -23.53 -14.00
C ILE A 135 0.04 -24.31 -12.83
N LEU A 136 -0.86 -23.68 -12.08
CA LEU A 136 -1.57 -24.28 -10.95
C LEU A 136 -2.71 -25.19 -11.41
N THR A 137 -3.03 -26.22 -10.60
CA THR A 137 -4.25 -27.01 -10.81
C THR A 137 -5.51 -26.17 -10.50
N PRO A 138 -6.71 -26.58 -10.96
CA PRO A 138 -7.96 -25.88 -10.63
C PRO A 138 -8.18 -25.73 -9.11
N GLU A 139 -7.76 -26.71 -8.32
CA GLU A 139 -7.88 -26.74 -6.86
C GLU A 139 -6.90 -25.76 -6.19
N GLN A 140 -5.63 -25.77 -6.62
CA GLN A 140 -4.62 -24.81 -6.19
C GLN A 140 -5.03 -23.37 -6.54
N PHE A 141 -5.55 -23.13 -7.74
CA PHE A 141 -6.04 -21.80 -8.13
C PHE A 141 -7.31 -21.39 -7.36
N ALA A 142 -8.19 -22.35 -7.03
CA ALA A 142 -9.34 -22.09 -6.16
C ALA A 142 -8.93 -21.78 -4.71
N LEU A 143 -7.85 -22.38 -4.20
CA LEU A 143 -7.23 -22.00 -2.92
C LEU A 143 -6.65 -20.58 -3.00
N LEU A 144 -5.90 -20.26 -4.06
CA LEU A 144 -5.32 -18.93 -4.26
C LEU A 144 -6.38 -17.83 -4.24
N ARG A 145 -7.52 -18.06 -4.92
CA ARG A 145 -8.65 -17.12 -4.89
C ARG A 145 -9.22 -16.96 -3.47
N LYS A 146 -9.43 -18.06 -2.73
CA LYS A 146 -9.87 -18.03 -1.31
C LYS A 146 -8.90 -17.35 -0.33
N LEU A 147 -7.67 -17.04 -0.76
CA LEU A 147 -6.69 -16.25 -0.01
C LEU A 147 -6.68 -14.77 -0.46
N ALA A 148 -6.98 -14.52 -1.74
CA ALA A 148 -7.12 -13.19 -2.32
C ALA A 148 -8.46 -12.49 -1.98
N ASP A 149 -9.53 -13.25 -1.74
CA ASP A 149 -10.87 -12.77 -1.38
C ASP A 149 -10.99 -12.40 0.13
N ARG A 150 -9.89 -12.03 0.81
CA ARG A 150 -9.81 -11.83 2.28
C ARG A 150 -9.37 -10.41 2.66
#